data_AF-A0A4Q8TY78-F1
#
_entry.id   AF-A0A4Q8TY78-F1
#
_cell.length_a   1.000
_cell.length_b   1.000
_cell.length_c   1.000
_cell.angle_alpha   90.00
_cell.angle_beta   90.00
_cell.angle_gamma   90.00
#
_symmetry.space_group_name_H-M   'P 1'
#
loop_
_entity.id
_entity.type
_entity.pdbx_description
1 polymer ?
#
loop_
_entity_poly.entity_id
_entity_poly.type
_entity_poly.pdbx_seq_one_letter_code
_entity_poly.pdbx_strand_id
1 'polypeptide(L)'
;MKIKVFKSLIFSSFVLCNYVSAADCHDVSQIIAKQLEDNYVIENTATTLAQLMRSQTFLSGCDHQKSSEDIAKFMTLELNKIANDKHLSVVYDPQWVNELKTYRSSAQTKAFSDSRAMEAPTDNYGFKKVEMLDGNIGYLDIRMFSDSHLGGETLENAMKFLQHADGIIIDLRNNFGGSPFMVTSLASYFFDLDIVHLSTFESRENGVLTQTQDWTSPYVPGPRFKDAPLYILTSSNSASAAEGFSYAMQSLTRATIVGEVTAGAAHARRAEIVNDDFILTLPTARPVDPRTNDNWERKGVKPNIETSSDNALNVAYAEVLNTLIKSKSSNLSLHKWVYPLVKAKSSQYQPSQSDFNQIVGTFGEHKVFQEGGKLFYQHSDEPAFEIELLDKETIVFKAFTEARLQAIYKDKQVIALKMLSLGRDEREFQRTM
;
A
#
# COMPACT_ATOMS: atom_id res chain seq x y z
N MET A 1 -28.76 -91.87 21.33
CA MET A 1 -27.51 -92.64 21.30
C MET A 1 -26.52 -91.93 20.39
N LYS A 2 -25.29 -91.69 20.88
CA LYS A 2 -24.07 -91.19 20.22
C LYS A 2 -23.84 -89.68 20.02
N ILE A 3 -23.02 -89.20 20.95
CA ILE A 3 -22.02 -88.12 20.99
C ILE A 3 -21.10 -88.07 19.74
N LYS A 4 -20.67 -86.86 19.31
CA LYS A 4 -19.26 -86.45 19.03
C LYS A 4 -19.21 -84.97 18.59
N VAL A 5 -18.65 -84.03 19.34
CA VAL A 5 -17.22 -83.67 19.62
C VAL A 5 -16.86 -82.36 18.90
N PHE A 6 -16.45 -81.39 19.72
CA PHE A 6 -15.86 -80.09 19.40
C PHE A 6 -14.64 -80.18 18.48
N LYS A 7 -14.47 -79.17 17.61
CA LYS A 7 -13.16 -78.54 17.36
C LYS A 7 -13.33 -77.03 17.25
N SER A 8 -12.73 -76.34 18.21
CA SER A 8 -12.48 -74.89 18.23
C SER A 8 -11.40 -74.55 17.20
N LEU A 9 -11.58 -73.46 16.45
CA LEU A 9 -10.55 -72.85 15.62
C LEU A 9 -10.55 -71.35 15.90
N ILE A 10 -9.43 -70.91 16.47
CA ILE A 10 -9.12 -69.56 16.94
C ILE A 10 -8.44 -68.78 15.80
N PHE A 11 -8.91 -67.54 15.63
CA PHE A 11 -8.25 -66.33 15.10
C PHE A 11 -7.37 -66.38 13.85
N SER A 12 -7.75 -65.55 12.87
CA SER A 12 -6.86 -64.47 12.39
C SER A 12 -7.74 -63.35 11.83
N SER A 13 -8.00 -62.32 12.62
CA SER A 13 -8.50 -61.05 12.10
C SER A 13 -7.34 -60.39 11.35
N PHE A 14 -7.36 -60.46 10.03
CA PHE A 14 -6.58 -59.54 9.21
C PHE A 14 -7.20 -58.17 9.38
N VAL A 15 -6.60 -57.35 10.25
CA VAL A 15 -6.74 -55.90 10.17
C VAL A 15 -6.10 -55.50 8.84
N LEU A 16 -6.92 -55.39 7.80
CA LEU A 16 -6.58 -54.58 6.64
C LEU A 16 -6.49 -53.14 7.17
N CYS A 17 -5.27 -52.76 7.53
CA CYS A 17 -4.90 -51.37 7.64
C CYS A 17 -5.09 -50.82 6.22
N ASN A 18 -6.25 -50.20 5.96
CA ASN A 18 -6.41 -49.33 4.82
C ASN A 18 -5.41 -48.19 5.05
N TYR A 19 -4.19 -48.35 4.57
CA TYR A 19 -3.44 -47.23 4.06
C TYR A 19 -4.33 -46.64 2.97
N VAL A 20 -5.10 -45.61 3.34
CA VAL A 20 -5.54 -44.62 2.38
C VAL A 20 -4.24 -44.19 1.72
N SER A 21 -4.02 -44.68 0.50
CA SER A 21 -2.88 -44.30 -0.32
C SER A 21 -2.80 -42.79 -0.22
N ALA A 22 -1.67 -42.26 0.26
CA ALA A 22 -1.32 -40.88 -0.02
C ALA A 22 -1.62 -40.65 -1.51
N ALA A 23 -2.33 -39.57 -1.83
CA ALA A 23 -2.65 -39.23 -3.21
C ALA A 23 -1.38 -39.43 -4.06
N ASP A 24 -1.51 -40.13 -5.20
CA ASP A 24 -0.34 -40.54 -5.99
C ASP A 24 0.46 -39.28 -6.36
N CYS A 25 1.64 -39.14 -5.75
CA CYS A 25 2.46 -37.96 -5.94
C CYS A 25 2.80 -37.80 -7.42
N HIS A 26 2.93 -38.90 -8.16
CA HIS A 26 3.24 -38.86 -9.59
C HIS A 26 2.11 -38.19 -10.37
N ASP A 27 0.86 -38.53 -10.08
CA ASP A 27 -0.31 -37.94 -10.74
C ASP A 27 -0.44 -36.45 -10.42
N VAL A 28 -0.38 -36.09 -9.13
CA VAL A 28 -0.44 -34.69 -8.67
C VAL A 28 0.69 -33.88 -9.30
N SER A 29 1.92 -34.43 -9.29
CA SER A 29 3.10 -33.78 -9.85
C SER A 29 2.98 -33.57 -11.36
N GLN A 30 2.48 -34.57 -12.09
CA GLN A 30 2.33 -34.48 -13.54
C GLN A 30 1.27 -33.46 -13.97
N ILE A 31 0.15 -33.38 -13.25
CA ILE A 31 -0.89 -32.36 -13.49
C ILE A 31 -0.32 -30.97 -13.22
N ILE A 32 0.36 -30.78 -12.08
CA ILE A 32 1.00 -29.50 -11.74
C ILE A 32 2.06 -29.13 -12.77
N ALA A 33 2.89 -30.07 -13.22
CA ALA A 33 3.90 -29.84 -14.24
C ALA A 33 3.28 -29.29 -15.52
N LYS A 34 2.16 -29.87 -15.99
CA LYS A 34 1.42 -29.38 -17.16
C LYS A 34 0.85 -27.98 -16.93
N GLN A 35 0.22 -27.74 -15.78
CA GLN A 35 -0.35 -26.43 -15.43
C GLN A 35 0.72 -25.33 -15.40
N LEU A 36 1.89 -25.62 -14.83
CA LEU A 36 3.04 -24.71 -14.84
C LEU A 36 3.49 -24.42 -16.26
N GLU A 37 3.72 -25.47 -17.06
CA GLU A 37 4.16 -25.35 -18.45
C GLU A 37 3.20 -24.55 -19.32
N ASP A 38 1.90 -24.64 -19.07
CA ASP A 38 0.89 -23.92 -19.84
C ASP A 38 0.68 -22.49 -19.37
N ASN A 39 0.70 -22.26 -18.05
CA ASN A 39 0.07 -21.07 -17.48
C ASN A 39 1.00 -20.26 -16.55
N TYR A 40 2.15 -20.77 -16.12
CA TYR A 40 3.08 -19.96 -15.31
C TYR A 40 3.70 -18.85 -16.17
N VAL A 41 3.53 -17.60 -15.74
CA VAL A 41 3.75 -16.41 -16.58
C VAL A 41 5.18 -16.23 -17.10
N ILE A 42 6.20 -16.71 -16.36
CA ILE A 42 7.61 -16.62 -16.78
C ILE A 42 8.01 -17.92 -17.48
N GLU A 43 7.99 -17.94 -18.82
CA GLU A 43 8.14 -19.15 -19.64
C GLU A 43 9.39 -19.99 -19.30
N ASN A 44 10.59 -19.40 -19.24
CA ASN A 44 11.81 -20.13 -18.92
C ASN A 44 11.76 -20.79 -17.53
N THR A 45 11.19 -20.08 -16.56
CA THR A 45 10.97 -20.61 -15.21
C THR A 45 9.92 -21.71 -15.25
N ALA A 46 8.83 -21.55 -15.98
CA ALA A 46 7.78 -22.55 -16.18
C ALA A 46 8.35 -23.88 -16.67
N THR A 47 9.19 -23.84 -17.71
CA THR A 47 9.86 -25.03 -18.25
C THR A 47 10.73 -25.72 -17.20
N THR A 48 11.48 -24.95 -16.42
CA THR A 48 12.38 -25.50 -15.40
C THR A 48 11.58 -26.12 -14.25
N LEU A 49 10.49 -25.48 -13.81
CA LEU A 49 9.59 -26.02 -12.78
C LEU A 49 8.91 -27.30 -13.26
N ALA A 50 8.39 -27.34 -14.48
CA ALA A 50 7.77 -28.53 -15.03
C ALA A 50 8.76 -29.71 -15.17
N GLN A 51 10.01 -29.44 -15.55
CA GLN A 51 11.08 -30.43 -15.57
C GLN A 51 11.41 -30.95 -14.16
N LEU A 52 11.48 -30.06 -13.16
CA LEU A 52 11.69 -30.44 -11.76
C LEU A 52 10.59 -31.42 -11.30
N MET A 53 9.32 -31.07 -11.50
CA MET A 53 8.17 -31.87 -11.09
C MET A 53 8.19 -33.28 -11.71
N ARG A 54 8.69 -33.41 -12.94
CA ARG A 54 8.83 -34.70 -13.64
C ARG A 54 10.13 -35.45 -13.34
N SER A 55 11.05 -34.87 -12.58
CA SER A 55 12.34 -35.47 -12.32
C SER A 55 12.25 -36.61 -11.31
N GLN A 56 13.03 -37.66 -11.52
CA GLN A 56 13.07 -38.81 -10.61
C GLN A 56 13.44 -38.40 -9.18
N THR A 57 14.38 -37.46 -9.03
CA THR A 57 14.82 -36.97 -7.72
C THR A 57 13.68 -36.29 -6.96
N PHE A 58 12.89 -35.45 -7.63
CA PHE A 58 11.73 -34.80 -7.04
C PHE A 58 10.66 -35.83 -6.64
N LEU A 59 10.30 -36.71 -7.57
CA LEU A 59 9.27 -37.73 -7.36
C LEU A 59 9.63 -38.66 -6.21
N SER A 60 10.87 -39.17 -6.19
CA SER A 60 11.35 -39.96 -5.06
C SER A 60 11.33 -39.17 -3.76
N GLY A 61 11.71 -37.88 -3.74
CA GLY A 61 11.62 -37.05 -2.53
C GLY A 61 10.18 -36.86 -2.04
N CYS A 62 9.24 -36.72 -2.97
CA CYS A 62 7.83 -36.58 -2.68
C CYS A 62 7.20 -37.88 -2.13
N ASP A 63 7.56 -39.03 -2.69
CA ASP A 63 7.07 -40.35 -2.25
C ASP A 63 7.46 -40.68 -0.80
N HIS A 64 8.45 -39.98 -0.23
CA HIS A 64 8.84 -40.12 1.18
C HIS A 64 8.01 -39.27 2.16
N GLN A 65 7.14 -38.39 1.66
CA GLN A 65 6.29 -37.57 2.53
C GLN A 65 5.18 -38.40 3.18
N LYS A 66 4.80 -38.03 4.40
CA LYS A 66 3.97 -38.90 5.27
C LYS A 66 2.47 -38.61 5.19
N SER A 67 2.08 -37.46 4.65
CA SER A 67 0.68 -37.06 4.47
C SER A 67 0.53 -36.15 3.24
N SER A 68 -0.72 -35.92 2.83
CA SER A 68 -1.04 -35.01 1.72
C SER A 68 -0.63 -33.56 2.01
N GLU A 69 -0.72 -33.12 3.27
CA GLU A 69 -0.21 -31.82 3.71
C GLU A 69 1.31 -31.73 3.58
N ASP A 70 2.03 -32.78 3.98
CA ASP A 70 3.49 -32.85 3.84
C ASP A 70 3.90 -32.87 2.36
N ILE A 71 3.14 -33.55 1.48
CA ILE A 71 3.30 -33.51 0.02
C ILE A 71 3.14 -32.07 -0.50
N ALA A 72 2.02 -31.41 -0.19
CA ALA A 72 1.76 -30.03 -0.62
C ALA A 72 2.87 -29.06 -0.19
N LYS A 73 3.31 -29.19 1.08
CA LYS A 73 4.41 -28.39 1.64
C LYS A 73 5.73 -28.67 0.95
N PHE A 74 6.07 -29.94 0.73
CA PHE A 74 7.28 -30.35 0.00
C PHE A 74 7.30 -29.74 -1.41
N MET A 75 6.23 -29.95 -2.19
CA MET A 75 6.12 -29.42 -3.55
C MET A 75 6.26 -27.90 -3.57
N THR A 76 5.58 -27.19 -2.67
CA THR A 76 5.67 -25.73 -2.53
C THR A 76 7.11 -25.27 -2.28
N LEU A 77 7.81 -25.91 -1.35
CA LEU A 77 9.19 -25.55 -1.00
C LEU A 77 10.15 -25.79 -2.16
N GLU A 78 10.07 -26.94 -2.83
CA GLU A 78 10.94 -27.26 -3.97
C GLU A 78 10.68 -26.35 -5.17
N LEU A 79 9.41 -26.07 -5.52
CA LEU A 79 9.07 -25.11 -6.57
C LEU A 79 9.65 -23.72 -6.27
N ASN A 80 9.56 -23.28 -5.01
CA ASN A 80 10.03 -21.96 -4.60
C ASN A 80 11.56 -21.83 -4.50
N LYS A 81 12.32 -22.91 -4.48
CA LYS A 81 13.79 -22.83 -4.67
C LYS A 81 14.16 -22.30 -6.06
N ILE A 82 13.28 -22.47 -7.04
CA ILE A 82 13.49 -22.04 -8.43
C ILE A 82 12.71 -20.75 -8.71
N ALA A 83 11.39 -20.77 -8.48
CA ALA A 83 10.53 -19.62 -8.77
C ALA A 83 10.82 -18.44 -7.84
N ASN A 84 11.12 -18.73 -6.57
CA ASN A 84 11.20 -17.78 -5.47
C ASN A 84 9.92 -16.91 -5.35
N ASP A 85 8.78 -17.42 -5.82
CA ASP A 85 7.51 -16.72 -5.97
C ASP A 85 6.51 -17.14 -4.89
N LYS A 86 6.30 -16.27 -3.89
CA LYS A 86 5.40 -16.57 -2.77
C LYS A 86 3.94 -16.73 -3.19
N HIS A 87 3.58 -16.35 -4.42
CA HIS A 87 2.24 -16.57 -4.97
C HIS A 87 2.06 -17.98 -5.57
N LEU A 88 3.17 -18.71 -5.78
CA LEU A 88 3.19 -20.09 -6.23
C LEU A 88 3.19 -21.04 -5.02
N SER A 89 2.09 -21.77 -4.83
CA SER A 89 2.03 -22.83 -3.81
C SER A 89 1.10 -23.97 -4.22
N VAL A 90 1.37 -25.13 -3.62
CA VAL A 90 0.49 -26.30 -3.66
C VAL A 90 -0.17 -26.40 -2.29
N VAL A 91 -1.48 -26.52 -2.28
CA VAL A 91 -2.32 -26.53 -1.07
C VAL A 91 -3.13 -27.81 -1.06
N TYR A 92 -3.09 -28.55 0.04
CA TYR A 92 -4.02 -29.63 0.31
C TYR A 92 -5.21 -29.04 1.07
N ASP A 93 -6.37 -28.96 0.42
CA ASP A 93 -7.61 -28.48 1.01
C ASP A 93 -8.82 -29.01 0.21
N PRO A 94 -9.30 -30.24 0.52
CA PRO A 94 -10.45 -30.84 -0.16
C PRO A 94 -11.73 -30.02 0.00
N GLN A 95 -11.86 -29.25 1.09
CA GLN A 95 -13.02 -28.37 1.29
C GLN A 95 -12.97 -27.23 0.28
N TRP A 96 -11.83 -26.53 0.17
CA TRP A 96 -11.67 -25.45 -0.79
C TRP A 96 -11.82 -25.94 -2.25
N VAL A 97 -11.38 -27.15 -2.57
CA VAL A 97 -11.64 -27.77 -3.88
C VAL A 97 -13.14 -27.86 -4.16
N ASN A 98 -13.92 -28.39 -3.21
CA ASN A 98 -15.37 -28.52 -3.36
C ASN A 98 -16.07 -27.17 -3.48
N GLU A 99 -15.63 -26.18 -2.70
CA GLU A 99 -16.12 -24.80 -2.79
C GLU A 99 -15.82 -24.19 -4.17
N LEU A 100 -14.60 -24.35 -4.69
CA LEU A 100 -14.22 -23.87 -6.03
C LEU A 100 -15.00 -24.56 -7.15
N LYS A 101 -15.23 -25.88 -7.07
CA LYS A 101 -16.06 -26.62 -8.04
C LYS A 101 -17.50 -26.13 -8.03
N THR A 102 -18.06 -25.89 -6.85
CA THR A 102 -19.41 -25.35 -6.68
C THR A 102 -19.50 -23.93 -7.23
N TYR A 103 -18.50 -23.09 -6.93
CA TYR A 103 -18.43 -21.72 -7.44
C TYR A 103 -18.28 -21.67 -8.97
N ARG A 104 -17.39 -22.47 -9.56
CA ARG A 104 -17.18 -22.51 -11.02
C ARG A 104 -18.42 -23.02 -11.77
N SER A 105 -19.15 -24.01 -11.22
CA SER A 105 -20.39 -24.50 -11.80
C SER A 105 -21.56 -23.52 -11.67
N SER A 106 -21.66 -22.79 -10.56
CA SER A 106 -22.66 -21.72 -10.39
C SER A 106 -22.35 -20.49 -11.24
N ALA A 107 -21.08 -20.11 -11.39
CA ALA A 107 -20.61 -19.01 -12.25
C ALA A 107 -20.86 -19.27 -13.75
N GLN A 108 -20.78 -20.53 -14.21
CA GLN A 108 -21.25 -20.91 -15.55
C GLN A 108 -22.76 -20.72 -15.75
N THR A 109 -23.54 -20.69 -14.66
CA THR A 109 -25.00 -20.44 -14.68
C THR A 109 -25.36 -18.96 -14.46
N LYS A 110 -24.43 -18.17 -13.91
CA LYS A 110 -24.57 -16.74 -13.58
C LYS A 110 -23.33 -16.00 -14.03
N ALA A 111 -23.19 -15.81 -15.34
CA ALA A 111 -22.22 -14.86 -15.87
C ALA A 111 -22.46 -13.49 -15.21
N PHE A 112 -21.39 -12.92 -14.63
CA PHE A 112 -21.29 -11.56 -14.08
C PHE A 112 -21.87 -11.23 -12.69
N SER A 113 -22.65 -12.07 -11.98
CA SER A 113 -23.30 -11.60 -10.73
C SER A 113 -22.46 -11.63 -9.44
N ASP A 114 -21.48 -12.53 -9.29
CA ASP A 114 -20.90 -12.82 -7.95
C ASP A 114 -19.42 -12.47 -7.73
N SER A 115 -18.66 -12.03 -8.74
CA SER A 115 -17.36 -11.38 -8.47
C SER A 115 -17.51 -9.99 -7.82
N ARG A 116 -18.71 -9.41 -7.87
CA ARG A 116 -19.09 -8.10 -7.30
C ARG A 116 -19.47 -8.15 -5.82
N ALA A 117 -19.61 -9.35 -5.23
CA ALA A 117 -19.99 -9.50 -3.83
C ALA A 117 -18.89 -8.99 -2.85
N MET A 118 -17.62 -8.91 -3.29
CA MET A 118 -16.52 -8.32 -2.53
C MET A 118 -16.39 -6.80 -2.70
N GLU A 119 -17.16 -6.19 -3.60
CA GLU A 119 -17.18 -4.74 -3.88
C GLU A 119 -18.55 -4.14 -3.55
N ALA A 120 -19.13 -4.57 -2.42
CA ALA A 120 -20.38 -3.99 -1.94
C ALA A 120 -20.15 -2.51 -1.57
N PRO A 121 -21.07 -1.59 -1.89
CA PRO A 121 -20.93 -0.14 -1.67
C PRO A 121 -20.88 0.28 -0.19
N THR A 122 -20.85 -0.67 0.74
CA THR A 122 -21.01 -0.46 2.18
C THR A 122 -19.90 0.39 2.80
N ASP A 123 -18.81 0.60 2.06
CA ASP A 123 -17.61 1.23 2.55
C ASP A 123 -17.08 2.36 1.63
N ASN A 124 -17.95 2.86 0.74
CA ASN A 124 -17.66 3.84 -0.32
C ASN A 124 -16.59 3.36 -1.31
N TYR A 125 -16.62 2.08 -1.68
CA TYR A 125 -15.70 1.50 -2.68
C TYR A 125 -14.22 1.68 -2.33
N GLY A 126 -13.89 1.73 -1.03
CA GLY A 126 -12.55 1.99 -0.52
C GLY A 126 -12.17 3.46 -0.31
N PHE A 127 -12.96 4.44 -0.77
CA PHE A 127 -12.69 5.88 -0.54
C PHE A 127 -13.10 6.28 0.88
N LYS A 128 -12.13 6.53 1.76
CA LYS A 128 -12.41 6.78 3.20
C LYS A 128 -12.43 8.23 3.60
N LYS A 129 -11.63 9.07 2.96
CA LYS A 129 -11.55 10.49 3.28
C LYS A 129 -11.16 11.29 2.06
N VAL A 130 -11.84 12.41 1.86
CA VAL A 130 -11.39 13.51 1.01
C VAL A 130 -11.39 14.78 1.85
N GLU A 131 -10.32 15.56 1.79
CA GLU A 131 -10.13 16.72 2.67
C GLU A 131 -9.30 17.81 1.99
N MET A 132 -9.64 19.06 2.28
CA MET A 132 -8.77 20.21 2.01
C MET A 132 -7.98 20.51 3.27
N LEU A 133 -6.70 20.20 3.27
CA LEU A 133 -5.77 20.57 4.33
C LEU A 133 -5.40 22.05 4.23
N ASP A 134 -4.91 22.62 5.34
CA ASP A 134 -4.35 23.97 5.35
C ASP A 134 -3.32 24.18 4.23
N GLY A 135 -3.17 25.42 3.77
CA GLY A 135 -2.30 25.66 2.61
C GLY A 135 -2.92 25.19 1.30
N ASN A 136 -4.22 24.90 1.28
CA ASN A 136 -4.97 24.52 0.09
C ASN A 136 -4.44 23.24 -0.57
N ILE A 137 -4.09 22.24 0.26
CA ILE A 137 -3.57 20.95 -0.18
C ILE A 137 -4.67 19.91 -0.15
N GLY A 138 -4.89 19.23 -1.26
CA GLY A 138 -5.86 18.15 -1.37
C GLY A 138 -5.33 16.85 -0.77
N TYR A 139 -6.17 16.16 -0.01
CA TYR A 139 -5.86 14.85 0.57
C TYR A 139 -6.94 13.82 0.22
N LEU A 140 -6.52 12.63 -0.20
CA LEU A 140 -7.41 11.53 -0.59
C LEU A 140 -6.92 10.20 0.01
N ASP A 141 -7.69 9.61 0.93
CA ASP A 141 -7.45 8.28 1.54
C ASP A 141 -8.26 7.21 0.79
N ILE A 142 -7.55 6.32 0.09
CA ILE A 142 -8.13 5.19 -0.66
C ILE A 142 -7.56 3.90 -0.08
N ARG A 143 -8.44 3.03 0.46
CA ARG A 143 -8.04 1.77 1.12
C ARG A 143 -8.26 0.52 0.27
N MET A 144 -8.92 0.66 -0.87
CA MET A 144 -9.07 -0.39 -1.86
C MET A 144 -9.38 0.25 -3.22
N PHE A 145 -8.84 -0.32 -4.29
CA PHE A 145 -9.21 0.03 -5.64
C PHE A 145 -10.36 -0.86 -6.12
N SER A 146 -11.61 -0.51 -5.76
CA SER A 146 -12.78 -1.19 -6.35
C SER A 146 -12.87 -0.91 -7.84
N ASP A 147 -13.55 -1.76 -8.61
CA ASP A 147 -13.70 -1.57 -10.05
C ASP A 147 -14.29 -0.19 -10.40
N SER A 148 -13.74 0.48 -11.41
CA SER A 148 -14.19 1.83 -11.80
C SER A 148 -15.58 1.85 -12.42
N HIS A 149 -16.12 0.73 -12.90
CA HIS A 149 -17.54 0.63 -13.25
C HIS A 149 -18.46 0.83 -12.03
N LEU A 150 -17.98 0.48 -10.83
CA LEU A 150 -18.74 0.61 -9.58
C LEU A 150 -18.35 1.88 -8.81
N GLY A 151 -17.05 2.10 -8.60
CA GLY A 151 -16.53 3.23 -7.81
C GLY A 151 -16.22 4.50 -8.60
N GLY A 152 -16.43 4.51 -9.92
CA GLY A 152 -16.02 5.63 -10.79
C GLY A 152 -16.69 6.96 -10.45
N GLU A 153 -17.97 6.95 -10.06
CA GLU A 153 -18.67 8.16 -9.62
C GLU A 153 -18.10 8.68 -8.28
N THR A 154 -17.71 7.78 -7.37
CA THR A 154 -17.06 8.17 -6.11
C THR A 154 -15.69 8.81 -6.36
N LEU A 155 -14.90 8.26 -7.28
CA LEU A 155 -13.65 8.88 -7.74
C LEU A 155 -13.92 10.28 -8.32
N GLU A 156 -14.87 10.40 -9.24
CA GLU A 156 -15.23 11.69 -9.85
C GLU A 156 -15.59 12.75 -8.80
N ASN A 157 -16.42 12.41 -7.82
CA ASN A 157 -16.83 13.32 -6.76
C ASN A 157 -15.64 13.75 -5.87
N ALA A 158 -14.73 12.82 -5.56
CA ALA A 158 -13.50 13.15 -4.83
C ALA A 158 -12.62 14.12 -5.64
N MET A 159 -12.43 13.86 -6.93
CA MET A 159 -11.61 14.73 -7.78
C MET A 159 -12.24 16.11 -8.01
N LYS A 160 -13.57 16.21 -8.12
CA LYS A 160 -14.29 17.48 -8.13
C LYS A 160 -14.15 18.26 -6.82
N PHE A 161 -14.24 17.57 -5.68
CA PHE A 161 -14.04 18.21 -4.38
C PHE A 161 -12.64 18.85 -4.28
N LEU A 162 -11.63 18.22 -4.87
CA LEU A 162 -10.25 18.69 -4.88
C LEU A 162 -9.92 19.70 -6.00
N GLN A 163 -10.88 20.14 -6.82
CA GLN A 163 -10.64 20.86 -8.09
C GLN A 163 -9.77 22.13 -8.02
N HIS A 164 -9.61 22.71 -6.84
CA HIS A 164 -8.83 23.93 -6.61
C HIS A 164 -7.64 23.72 -5.68
N ALA A 165 -7.26 22.48 -5.39
CA ALA A 165 -6.07 22.18 -4.62
C ALA A 165 -4.79 22.59 -5.36
N ASP A 166 -3.85 23.22 -4.64
CA ASP A 166 -2.56 23.63 -5.20
C ASP A 166 -1.60 22.43 -5.34
N GLY A 167 -1.77 21.40 -4.51
CA GLY A 167 -1.05 20.13 -4.56
C GLY A 167 -1.90 19.01 -3.97
N ILE A 168 -1.60 17.76 -4.31
CA ILE A 168 -2.40 16.58 -3.93
C ILE A 168 -1.53 15.54 -3.23
N ILE A 169 -2.08 14.98 -2.16
CA ILE A 169 -1.56 13.80 -1.45
C ILE A 169 -2.57 12.67 -1.58
N ILE A 170 -2.17 11.53 -2.13
CA ILE A 170 -2.95 10.30 -2.15
C ILE A 170 -2.39 9.36 -1.10
N ASP A 171 -3.21 8.95 -0.14
CA ASP A 171 -2.81 8.00 0.89
C ASP A 171 -3.20 6.57 0.50
N LEU A 172 -2.19 5.73 0.26
CA LEU A 172 -2.32 4.31 -0.04
C LEU A 172 -1.70 3.44 1.06
N ARG A 173 -1.35 4.00 2.22
CA ARG A 173 -0.68 3.28 3.31
C ARG A 173 -1.46 2.05 3.76
N ASN A 174 -2.78 2.08 3.68
CA ASN A 174 -3.64 0.95 4.06
C ASN A 174 -4.41 0.37 2.86
N ASN A 175 -3.85 0.48 1.65
CA ASN A 175 -4.47 0.00 0.44
C ASN A 175 -3.89 -1.34 -0.02
N PHE A 176 -4.69 -2.40 0.04
CA PHE A 176 -4.26 -3.75 -0.31
C PHE A 176 -4.38 -4.09 -1.81
N GLY A 177 -4.71 -3.10 -2.64
CA GLY A 177 -4.84 -3.24 -4.09
C GLY A 177 -6.30 -3.29 -4.55
N GLY A 178 -6.57 -4.10 -5.57
CA GLY A 178 -7.88 -4.20 -6.21
C GLY A 178 -7.78 -4.15 -7.73
N SER A 179 -8.78 -3.53 -8.38
CA SER A 179 -8.96 -3.48 -9.81
C SER A 179 -7.97 -2.53 -10.51
N PRO A 180 -7.29 -2.98 -11.59
CA PRO A 180 -6.46 -2.12 -12.43
C PRO A 180 -7.28 -1.06 -13.20
N PHE A 181 -8.60 -1.25 -13.35
CA PHE A 181 -9.46 -0.25 -14.01
C PHE A 181 -9.67 1.03 -13.18
N MET A 182 -9.53 0.94 -11.87
CA MET A 182 -9.50 2.12 -11.00
C MET A 182 -8.14 2.81 -11.02
N VAL A 183 -7.04 2.03 -11.13
CA VAL A 183 -5.68 2.57 -11.29
C VAL A 183 -5.60 3.46 -12.54
N THR A 184 -6.05 2.95 -13.69
CA THR A 184 -6.07 3.71 -14.95
C THR A 184 -6.97 4.95 -14.86
N SER A 185 -8.17 4.81 -14.29
CA SER A 185 -9.10 5.92 -14.06
C SER A 185 -8.51 7.02 -13.19
N LEU A 186 -7.93 6.68 -12.03
CA LEU A 186 -7.31 7.63 -11.11
C LEU A 186 -6.08 8.29 -11.74
N ALA A 187 -5.18 7.51 -12.36
CA ALA A 187 -3.99 8.03 -13.02
C ALA A 187 -4.35 9.06 -14.10
N SER A 188 -5.44 8.84 -14.83
CA SER A 188 -5.89 9.73 -15.89
C SER A 188 -6.12 11.17 -15.43
N TYR A 189 -6.51 11.42 -14.18
CA TYR A 189 -6.68 12.77 -13.65
C TYR A 189 -5.38 13.57 -13.55
N PHE A 190 -4.22 12.92 -13.57
CA PHE A 190 -2.91 13.54 -13.34
C PHE A 190 -2.10 13.78 -14.61
N PHE A 191 -2.67 13.50 -15.77
CA PHE A 191 -2.08 13.80 -17.08
C PHE A 191 -2.99 14.74 -17.87
N ASP A 192 -2.46 15.33 -18.93
CA ASP A 192 -3.23 16.15 -19.87
C ASP A 192 -4.04 15.24 -20.83
N LEU A 193 -4.18 15.64 -22.09
CA LEU A 193 -4.82 14.83 -23.13
C LEU A 193 -3.94 13.70 -23.69
N ASP A 194 -2.68 13.62 -23.26
CA ASP A 194 -1.76 12.55 -23.66
C ASP A 194 -2.20 11.20 -23.08
N ILE A 195 -2.24 10.19 -23.95
CA ILE A 195 -2.50 8.80 -23.58
C ILE A 195 -1.17 8.19 -23.14
N VAL A 196 -1.02 7.97 -21.84
CA VAL A 196 0.22 7.55 -21.20
C VAL A 196 0.15 6.06 -20.86
N HIS A 197 1.17 5.31 -21.27
CA HIS A 197 1.29 3.89 -20.98
C HIS A 197 1.63 3.69 -19.50
N LEU A 198 0.74 3.09 -18.71
CA LEU A 198 0.98 2.83 -17.30
C LEU A 198 1.73 1.51 -17.09
N SER A 199 1.22 0.42 -17.66
CA SER A 199 1.81 -0.92 -17.54
C SER A 199 1.36 -1.85 -18.66
N THR A 200 2.20 -2.82 -19.01
CA THR A 200 1.81 -3.99 -19.80
C THR A 200 1.57 -5.16 -18.85
N PHE A 201 0.40 -5.78 -18.91
CA PHE A 201 0.14 -7.06 -18.26
C PHE A 201 0.48 -8.19 -19.22
N GLU A 202 1.53 -8.94 -18.89
CA GLU A 202 1.84 -10.19 -19.56
C GLU A 202 1.05 -11.31 -18.88
N SER A 203 0.22 -12.02 -19.64
CA SER A 203 -0.61 -13.12 -19.16
C SER A 203 -0.31 -14.36 -19.96
N ARG A 204 -0.21 -15.52 -19.30
CA ARG A 204 0.05 -16.78 -19.98
C ARG A 204 -1.07 -17.77 -19.72
N GLU A 205 -1.63 -18.28 -20.82
CA GLU A 205 -2.68 -19.27 -20.78
C GLU A 205 -2.51 -20.27 -21.92
N ASN A 206 -2.60 -21.57 -21.60
CA ASN A 206 -2.47 -22.67 -22.56
C ASN A 206 -1.21 -22.61 -23.43
N GLY A 207 -0.09 -22.21 -22.83
CA GLY A 207 1.22 -22.10 -23.48
C GLY A 207 1.39 -20.82 -24.31
N VAL A 208 0.36 -19.97 -24.40
CA VAL A 208 0.39 -18.73 -25.18
C VAL A 208 0.59 -17.55 -24.24
N LEU A 209 1.64 -16.77 -24.49
CA LEU A 209 1.84 -15.47 -23.84
C LEU A 209 1.03 -14.42 -24.60
N THR A 210 0.21 -13.68 -23.87
CA THR A 210 -0.58 -12.55 -24.36
C THR A 210 -0.23 -11.31 -23.56
N GLN A 211 -0.45 -10.15 -24.16
CA GLN A 211 -0.19 -8.85 -23.54
C GLN A 211 -1.42 -7.97 -23.63
N THR A 212 -1.81 -7.40 -22.51
CA THR A 212 -2.78 -6.30 -22.42
C THR A 212 -2.06 -5.07 -21.88
N GLN A 213 -2.50 -3.88 -22.28
CA GLN A 213 -1.85 -2.64 -21.88
C GLN A 213 -2.83 -1.74 -21.16
N ASP A 214 -2.37 -1.15 -20.08
CA ASP A 214 -3.09 -0.16 -19.30
C ASP A 214 -2.62 1.23 -19.69
N TRP A 215 -3.57 2.05 -20.13
CA TRP A 215 -3.32 3.41 -20.59
C TRP A 215 -4.21 4.40 -19.83
N THR A 216 -3.76 5.65 -19.72
CA THR A 216 -4.63 6.74 -19.27
C THR A 216 -5.69 7.06 -20.33
N SER A 217 -6.80 7.65 -19.89
CA SER A 217 -7.86 8.14 -20.76
C SER A 217 -7.67 9.62 -21.10
N PRO A 218 -7.85 10.03 -22.38
CA PRO A 218 -7.84 11.43 -22.78
C PRO A 218 -9.07 12.18 -22.25
N TYR A 219 -10.06 11.47 -21.70
CA TYR A 219 -11.22 12.04 -21.03
C TYR A 219 -11.36 11.53 -19.60
N VAL A 220 -11.55 12.46 -18.67
CA VAL A 220 -12.04 12.20 -17.30
C VAL A 220 -13.16 13.20 -17.01
N PRO A 221 -14.19 12.83 -16.25
CA PRO A 221 -15.17 13.79 -15.78
C PRO A 221 -14.55 14.69 -14.69
N GLY A 222 -14.78 16.01 -14.76
CA GLY A 222 -14.24 16.95 -13.77
C GLY A 222 -12.83 17.49 -14.10
N PRO A 223 -12.11 18.04 -13.11
CA PRO A 223 -10.83 18.73 -13.32
C PRO A 223 -9.67 17.77 -13.61
N ARG A 224 -8.64 18.25 -14.32
CA ARG A 224 -7.34 17.59 -14.41
C ARG A 224 -6.31 18.29 -13.53
N PHE A 225 -5.42 17.53 -12.93
CA PHE A 225 -4.39 17.99 -12.01
C PHE A 225 -2.99 17.85 -12.60
N LYS A 226 -2.85 17.96 -13.93
CA LYS A 226 -1.60 17.69 -14.64
C LYS A 226 -0.38 18.46 -14.10
N ASP A 227 -0.58 19.70 -13.67
CA ASP A 227 0.49 20.59 -13.18
C ASP A 227 0.64 20.59 -11.66
N ALA A 228 -0.30 19.99 -10.93
CA ALA A 228 -0.28 19.98 -9.46
C ALA A 228 0.79 19.01 -8.94
N PRO A 229 1.65 19.40 -7.98
CA PRO A 229 2.55 18.47 -7.30
C PRO A 229 1.76 17.32 -6.68
N LEU A 230 2.19 16.09 -6.95
CA LEU A 230 1.53 14.87 -6.50
C LEU A 230 2.46 14.06 -5.60
N TYR A 231 1.97 13.74 -4.41
CA TYR A 231 2.65 12.87 -3.45
C TYR A 231 1.77 11.67 -3.17
N ILE A 232 2.38 10.49 -3.06
CA ILE A 232 1.68 9.23 -2.76
C ILE A 232 2.28 8.65 -1.50
N LEU A 233 1.44 8.35 -0.51
CA LEU A 233 1.87 7.73 0.75
C LEU A 233 1.81 6.22 0.64
N THR A 234 2.88 5.54 1.01
CA THR A 234 2.96 4.07 0.99
C THR A 234 3.38 3.53 2.35
N SER A 235 2.97 2.30 2.63
CA SER A 235 3.47 1.51 3.76
C SER A 235 3.77 0.08 3.33
N SER A 236 4.30 -0.72 4.25
CA SER A 236 4.43 -2.17 4.08
C SER A 236 3.11 -2.92 3.80
N ASN A 237 1.95 -2.31 4.12
CA ASN A 237 0.63 -2.87 3.78
C ASN A 237 0.18 -2.54 2.36
N SER A 238 0.77 -1.54 1.71
CA SER A 238 0.42 -1.18 0.34
C SER A 238 0.74 -2.35 -0.60
N ALA A 239 -0.26 -2.87 -1.30
CA ALA A 239 -0.10 -4.10 -2.09
C ALA A 239 -0.80 -4.05 -3.46
N SER A 240 -0.32 -4.89 -4.39
CA SER A 240 -0.98 -5.16 -5.67
C SER A 240 -1.27 -3.88 -6.47
N ALA A 241 -2.53 -3.60 -6.83
CA ALA A 241 -2.87 -2.42 -7.64
C ALA A 241 -2.44 -1.08 -7.01
N ALA A 242 -2.34 -0.97 -5.68
CA ALA A 242 -1.78 0.21 -4.99
C ALA A 242 -0.30 0.40 -5.31
N GLU A 243 0.45 -0.70 -5.38
CA GLU A 243 1.84 -0.72 -5.81
C GLU A 243 1.95 -0.42 -7.30
N GLY A 244 1.06 -0.96 -8.14
CA GLY A 244 1.02 -0.66 -9.57
C GLY A 244 0.81 0.81 -9.89
N PHE A 245 -0.14 1.45 -9.20
CA PHE A 245 -0.32 2.91 -9.29
C PHE A 245 0.93 3.65 -8.83
N SER A 246 1.46 3.33 -7.64
CA SER A 246 2.64 4.01 -7.09
C SER A 246 3.87 3.85 -7.99
N TYR A 247 4.12 2.65 -8.51
CA TYR A 247 5.24 2.34 -9.39
C TYR A 247 5.13 3.09 -10.71
N ALA A 248 3.96 3.05 -11.37
CA ALA A 248 3.76 3.74 -12.65
C ALA A 248 3.91 5.26 -12.50
N MET A 249 3.30 5.85 -11.46
CA MET A 249 3.39 7.29 -11.22
C MET A 249 4.81 7.73 -10.84
N GLN A 250 5.56 6.88 -10.15
CA GLN A 250 6.97 7.12 -9.83
C GLN A 250 7.86 7.01 -11.09
N SER A 251 7.71 5.96 -11.89
CA SER A 251 8.54 5.73 -13.08
C SER A 251 8.28 6.76 -14.17
N LEU A 252 7.08 7.33 -14.23
CA LEU A 252 6.72 8.48 -15.05
C LEU A 252 7.22 9.82 -14.49
N THR A 253 7.91 9.83 -13.36
CA THR A 253 8.31 11.05 -12.62
C THR A 253 7.14 11.99 -12.32
N ARG A 254 5.92 11.46 -12.28
CA ARG A 254 4.70 12.24 -12.07
C ARG A 254 4.41 12.43 -10.58
N ALA A 255 4.73 11.45 -9.75
CA ALA A 255 4.51 11.51 -8.30
C ALA A 255 5.80 11.28 -7.51
N THR A 256 5.86 11.89 -6.32
CA THR A 256 6.86 11.56 -5.29
C THR A 256 6.26 10.58 -4.29
N ILE A 257 6.87 9.41 -4.14
CA ILE A 257 6.43 8.38 -3.19
C ILE A 257 7.09 8.63 -1.82
N VAL A 258 6.29 8.62 -0.75
CA VAL A 258 6.73 8.94 0.61
C VAL A 258 6.23 7.87 1.59
N GLY A 259 7.12 7.35 2.43
CA GLY A 259 6.75 6.36 3.45
C GLY A 259 7.68 5.15 3.43
N GLU A 260 7.11 3.96 3.48
CA GLU A 260 7.86 2.69 3.55
C GLU A 260 7.86 1.97 2.20
N VAL A 261 8.74 0.97 2.08
CA VAL A 261 8.73 0.00 0.98
C VAL A 261 7.44 -0.83 1.06
N THR A 262 6.78 -1.02 -0.09
CA THR A 262 5.51 -1.73 -0.20
C THR A 262 5.67 -3.26 -0.14
N ALA A 263 4.55 -3.99 -0.15
CA ALA A 263 4.50 -5.44 0.10
C ALA A 263 5.27 -6.32 -0.92
N GLY A 264 5.41 -5.86 -2.16
CA GLY A 264 6.04 -6.59 -3.26
C GLY A 264 5.13 -7.64 -3.90
N ALA A 265 3.83 -7.39 -4.02
CA ALA A 265 2.81 -8.34 -4.51
C ALA A 265 2.34 -7.99 -5.93
N ALA A 266 3.20 -8.16 -6.93
CA ALA A 266 2.91 -7.76 -8.31
C ALA A 266 2.18 -8.84 -9.12
N HIS A 267 2.50 -10.12 -8.91
CA HIS A 267 1.98 -11.20 -9.74
C HIS A 267 0.52 -11.54 -9.42
N ALA A 268 -0.32 -11.56 -10.46
CA ALA A 268 -1.69 -12.04 -10.36
C ALA A 268 -1.72 -13.57 -10.41
N ARG A 269 -2.47 -14.18 -9.48
CA ARG A 269 -2.55 -15.64 -9.33
C ARG A 269 -3.97 -16.17 -9.53
N ARG A 270 -4.07 -17.39 -10.02
CA ARG A 270 -5.32 -18.17 -10.14
C ARG A 270 -5.22 -19.40 -9.24
N ALA A 271 -6.30 -19.77 -8.57
CA ALA A 271 -6.39 -21.04 -7.87
C ALA A 271 -6.83 -22.11 -8.87
N GLU A 272 -5.99 -23.11 -9.12
CA GLU A 272 -6.26 -24.22 -10.02
C GLU A 272 -6.50 -25.51 -9.25
N ILE A 273 -7.64 -26.14 -9.52
CA ILE A 273 -7.94 -27.46 -8.98
C ILE A 273 -7.03 -28.47 -9.68
N VAL A 274 -6.22 -29.18 -8.90
CA VAL A 274 -5.33 -30.25 -9.39
C VAL A 274 -6.09 -31.58 -9.43
N ASN A 275 -6.73 -31.93 -8.32
CA ASN A 275 -7.60 -33.10 -8.19
C ASN A 275 -8.66 -32.84 -7.09
N ASP A 276 -9.23 -33.87 -6.48
CA ASP A 276 -10.25 -33.73 -5.44
C ASP A 276 -9.73 -33.12 -4.12
N ASP A 277 -8.41 -33.07 -3.94
CA ASP A 277 -7.78 -32.72 -2.67
C ASP A 277 -6.82 -31.52 -2.76
N PHE A 278 -6.19 -31.31 -3.92
CA PHE A 278 -5.11 -30.35 -4.09
C PHE A 278 -5.50 -29.17 -4.98
N ILE A 279 -4.97 -27.99 -4.61
CA ILE A 279 -5.05 -26.74 -5.35
C ILE A 279 -3.63 -26.23 -5.62
N LEU A 280 -3.40 -25.76 -6.84
CA LEU A 280 -2.21 -25.00 -7.22
C LEU A 280 -2.58 -23.52 -7.27
N THR A 281 -2.00 -22.69 -6.40
CA THR A 281 -2.06 -21.24 -6.59
C THR A 281 -1.00 -20.86 -7.60
N LEU A 282 -1.43 -20.40 -8.78
CA LEU A 282 -0.59 -20.28 -9.95
C LEU A 282 -0.47 -18.82 -10.42
N PRO A 283 0.72 -18.22 -10.40
CA PRO A 283 0.98 -16.93 -11.03
C PRO A 283 0.80 -17.01 -12.55
N THR A 284 -0.24 -16.37 -13.06
CA THR A 284 -0.65 -16.45 -14.48
C THR A 284 -0.47 -15.14 -15.23
N ALA A 285 -0.39 -14.02 -14.51
CA ALA A 285 -0.09 -12.72 -15.10
C ALA A 285 0.86 -11.90 -14.23
N ARG A 286 1.61 -11.01 -14.89
CA ARG A 286 2.48 -10.05 -14.23
C ARG A 286 2.39 -8.68 -14.91
N PRO A 287 2.34 -7.58 -14.14
CA PRO A 287 2.55 -6.25 -14.69
C PRO A 287 4.04 -6.08 -15.01
N VAL A 288 4.32 -5.37 -16.08
CA VAL A 288 5.65 -4.97 -16.54
C VAL A 288 5.59 -3.48 -16.85
N ASP A 289 6.52 -2.73 -16.28
CA ASP A 289 6.65 -1.32 -16.61
C ASP A 289 7.30 -1.16 -17.99
N PRO A 290 6.68 -0.41 -18.92
CA PRO A 290 7.18 -0.28 -20.29
C PRO A 290 8.50 0.51 -20.41
N ARG A 291 8.92 1.21 -19.35
CA ARG A 291 10.17 2.01 -19.34
C ARG A 291 11.33 1.20 -18.78
N THR A 292 11.09 0.39 -17.74
CA THR A 292 12.14 -0.39 -17.07
C THR A 292 12.22 -1.85 -17.53
N ASN A 293 11.15 -2.37 -18.14
CA ASN A 293 10.97 -3.79 -18.43
C ASN A 293 11.12 -4.69 -17.19
N ASP A 294 10.76 -4.16 -16.01
CA ASP A 294 10.81 -4.81 -14.70
C ASP A 294 9.49 -4.53 -13.94
N ASN A 295 9.35 -5.08 -12.75
CA ASN A 295 8.23 -4.81 -11.84
C ASN A 295 8.67 -4.79 -10.37
N TRP A 296 7.70 -4.60 -9.46
CA TRP A 296 7.93 -4.50 -8.02
C TRP A 296 7.83 -5.83 -7.26
N GLU A 297 7.67 -6.96 -7.97
CA GLU A 297 7.52 -8.28 -7.35
C GLU A 297 8.68 -8.54 -6.36
N ARG A 298 8.34 -8.86 -5.10
CA ARG A 298 9.24 -9.09 -3.95
C ARG A 298 10.08 -7.91 -3.48
N LYS A 299 10.32 -6.92 -4.35
CA LYS A 299 11.12 -5.73 -4.04
C LYS A 299 10.27 -4.66 -3.35
N GLY A 300 8.98 -4.61 -3.68
CA GLY A 300 8.12 -3.47 -3.40
C GLY A 300 8.51 -2.23 -4.22
N VAL A 301 7.69 -1.20 -4.12
CA VAL A 301 7.97 0.14 -4.60
C VAL A 301 8.81 0.82 -3.54
N LYS A 302 10.04 1.20 -3.90
CA LYS A 302 10.92 1.95 -3.00
C LYS A 302 10.47 3.42 -2.96
N PRO A 303 10.23 4.01 -1.78
CA PRO A 303 9.82 5.41 -1.68
C PRO A 303 10.95 6.34 -2.15
N ASN A 304 10.57 7.50 -2.73
CA ASN A 304 11.52 8.58 -3.02
C ASN A 304 12.02 9.23 -1.72
N ILE A 305 11.15 9.30 -0.71
CA ILE A 305 11.45 9.82 0.62
C ILE A 305 11.03 8.77 1.65
N GLU A 306 12.02 8.11 2.25
CA GLU A 306 11.80 7.06 3.24
C GLU A 306 11.46 7.66 4.62
N THR A 307 10.37 7.19 5.23
CA THR A 307 9.95 7.53 6.59
C THR A 307 8.97 6.48 7.11
N SER A 308 8.65 6.46 8.41
CA SER A 308 7.65 5.53 8.93
C SER A 308 6.26 5.83 8.37
N SER A 309 5.43 4.79 8.23
CA SER A 309 4.03 4.94 7.78
C SER A 309 3.29 6.03 8.57
N ASP A 310 3.46 6.08 9.89
CA ASP A 310 2.82 7.07 10.76
C ASP A 310 3.24 8.52 10.47
N ASN A 311 4.48 8.75 10.02
CA ASN A 311 5.00 10.09 9.74
C ASN A 311 4.88 10.51 8.26
N ALA A 312 4.57 9.57 7.36
CA ALA A 312 4.55 9.80 5.91
C ALA A 312 3.66 10.98 5.49
N LEU A 313 2.48 11.15 6.11
CA LEU A 313 1.60 12.28 5.82
C LEU A 313 2.28 13.62 6.16
N ASN A 314 2.87 13.75 7.35
CA ASN A 314 3.53 14.99 7.75
C ASN A 314 4.71 15.32 6.83
N VAL A 315 5.50 14.31 6.44
CA VAL A 315 6.63 14.47 5.52
C VAL A 315 6.16 14.91 4.14
N ALA A 316 5.21 14.18 3.53
CA ALA A 316 4.68 14.54 2.21
C ALA A 316 4.01 15.92 2.21
N TYR A 317 3.30 16.26 3.29
CA TYR A 317 2.65 17.54 3.43
C TYR A 317 3.65 18.70 3.60
N ALA A 318 4.75 18.49 4.33
CA ALA A 318 5.83 19.48 4.35
C ALA A 318 6.48 19.64 2.97
N GLU A 319 6.70 18.54 2.24
CA GLU A 319 7.36 18.57 0.94
C GLU A 319 6.49 19.15 -0.18
N VAL A 320 5.18 18.89 -0.20
CA VAL A 320 4.28 19.51 -1.18
C VAL A 320 4.25 21.03 -1.00
N LEU A 321 4.17 21.52 0.24
CA LEU A 321 4.25 22.95 0.55
C LEU A 321 5.60 23.54 0.16
N ASN A 322 6.70 22.84 0.44
CA ASN A 322 8.05 23.26 0.06
C ASN A 322 8.20 23.40 -1.47
N THR A 323 7.67 22.44 -2.22
CA THR A 323 7.65 22.46 -3.70
C THR A 323 6.85 23.65 -4.22
N LEU A 324 5.68 23.94 -3.64
CA LEU A 324 4.86 25.09 -4.00
C LEU A 324 5.55 26.43 -3.67
N ILE A 325 6.25 26.52 -2.52
CA ILE A 325 7.02 27.70 -2.14
C ILE A 325 8.17 27.95 -3.14
N LYS A 326 8.91 26.89 -3.52
CA LYS A 326 10.03 26.98 -4.46
C LYS A 326 9.58 27.38 -5.87
N SER A 327 8.43 26.87 -6.30
CA SER A 327 7.83 27.21 -7.61
C SER A 327 7.12 28.56 -7.64
N LYS A 328 7.00 29.26 -6.50
CA LYS A 328 6.29 30.54 -6.37
C LYS A 328 4.83 30.44 -6.86
N SER A 329 4.13 29.41 -6.38
CA SER A 329 2.69 29.22 -6.61
C SER A 329 1.86 30.46 -6.27
N SER A 330 0.62 30.51 -6.77
CA SER A 330 -0.34 31.61 -6.56
C SER A 330 -0.59 31.93 -5.07
N ASN A 331 -0.63 30.90 -4.22
CA ASN A 331 -0.90 31.01 -2.78
C ASN A 331 0.37 31.04 -1.91
N LEU A 332 1.48 31.58 -2.42
CA LEU A 332 2.80 31.56 -1.77
C LEU A 332 2.79 32.00 -0.30
N SER A 333 2.09 33.08 0.04
CA SER A 333 2.02 33.58 1.42
C SER A 333 1.36 32.59 2.37
N LEU A 334 0.30 31.91 1.90
CA LEU A 334 -0.38 30.86 2.65
C LEU A 334 0.52 29.63 2.81
N HIS A 335 1.22 29.20 1.76
CA HIS A 335 2.14 28.05 1.86
C HIS A 335 3.28 28.33 2.83
N LYS A 336 3.88 29.52 2.79
CA LYS A 336 4.90 29.96 3.76
C LYS A 336 4.36 30.06 5.18
N TRP A 337 3.07 30.37 5.34
CA TRP A 337 2.42 30.36 6.64
C TRP A 337 2.33 28.94 7.19
N VAL A 338 1.85 27.97 6.42
CA VAL A 338 1.58 26.61 6.92
C VAL A 338 2.85 25.76 7.03
N TYR A 339 3.81 25.92 6.10
CA TYR A 339 4.98 25.06 5.99
C TYR A 339 5.76 24.84 7.30
N PRO A 340 6.13 25.87 8.09
CA PRO A 340 6.89 25.65 9.33
C PRO A 340 6.16 24.77 10.34
N LEU A 341 4.83 24.87 10.44
CA LEU A 341 4.01 24.07 11.36
C LEU A 341 4.06 22.58 10.98
N VAL A 342 3.88 22.30 9.69
CA VAL A 342 3.91 20.93 9.16
C VAL A 342 5.34 20.39 9.19
N LYS A 343 6.34 21.23 8.91
CA LYS A 343 7.75 20.85 8.96
C LYS A 343 8.18 20.45 10.37
N ALA A 344 7.78 21.23 11.39
CA ALA A 344 8.00 20.89 12.79
C ALA A 344 7.43 19.50 13.12
N LYS A 345 6.16 19.25 12.77
CA LYS A 345 5.51 17.94 12.97
C LYS A 345 6.23 16.81 12.23
N SER A 346 6.64 17.03 10.97
CA SER A 346 7.33 16.03 10.16
C SER A 346 8.70 15.62 10.71
N SER A 347 9.35 16.51 11.47
CA SER A 347 10.64 16.21 12.10
C SER A 347 10.51 15.28 13.32
N GLN A 348 9.28 15.13 13.85
CA GLN A 348 8.98 14.45 15.11
C GLN A 348 9.84 14.93 16.28
N TYR A 349 10.37 16.15 16.20
CA TYR A 349 11.18 16.74 17.25
C TYR A 349 10.36 16.83 18.54
N GLN A 350 10.95 16.38 19.64
CA GLN A 350 10.37 16.49 20.97
C GLN A 350 11.20 17.52 21.74
N PRO A 351 10.67 18.73 21.95
CA PRO A 351 11.39 19.75 22.70
C PRO A 351 11.76 19.28 24.11
N SER A 352 13.03 19.49 24.43
CA SER A 352 13.59 19.18 25.74
C SER A 352 13.39 20.35 26.71
N GLN A 353 13.57 20.10 28.01
CA GLN A 353 13.62 21.17 29.00
C GLN A 353 14.72 22.20 28.68
N SER A 354 15.81 21.78 28.04
CA SER A 354 16.84 22.72 27.57
C SER A 354 16.29 23.68 26.51
N ASP A 355 15.43 23.21 25.60
CA ASP A 355 14.80 24.08 24.60
C ASP A 355 13.81 25.05 25.25
N PHE A 356 13.04 24.59 26.24
CA PHE A 356 12.16 25.46 27.04
C PHE A 356 12.96 26.57 27.75
N ASN A 357 14.09 26.22 28.37
CA ASN A 357 14.95 27.19 29.04
C ASN A 357 15.54 28.25 28.09
N GLN A 358 15.66 27.94 26.79
CA GLN A 358 16.11 28.91 25.81
C GLN A 358 15.06 30.00 25.59
N ILE A 359 13.78 29.64 25.50
CA ILE A 359 12.69 30.57 25.16
C ILE A 359 12.06 31.23 26.39
N VAL A 360 12.22 30.68 27.59
CA VAL A 360 11.76 31.30 28.84
C VAL A 360 12.58 32.58 29.13
N GLY A 361 11.87 33.67 29.39
CA GLY A 361 12.48 34.97 29.65
C GLY A 361 11.54 36.14 29.34
N THR A 362 12.09 37.34 29.47
CA THR A 362 11.41 38.59 29.15
C THR A 362 11.99 39.14 27.84
N PHE A 363 11.11 39.65 26.97
CA PHE A 363 11.40 40.17 25.65
C PHE A 363 10.66 41.52 25.49
N GLY A 364 11.21 42.59 26.07
CA GLY A 364 10.49 43.86 26.22
C GLY A 364 9.26 43.71 27.12
N GLU A 365 8.08 44.05 26.62
CA GLU A 365 6.79 43.86 27.30
C GLU A 365 6.25 42.43 27.24
N HIS A 366 6.95 41.53 26.54
CA HIS A 366 6.51 40.15 26.32
C HIS A 366 7.25 39.21 27.27
N LYS A 367 6.55 38.25 27.85
CA LYS A 367 7.14 37.28 28.78
C LYS A 367 6.74 35.87 28.39
N VAL A 368 7.71 34.97 28.37
CA VAL A 368 7.50 33.53 28.29
C VAL A 368 7.95 32.90 29.59
N PHE A 369 7.08 32.12 30.22
CA PHE A 369 7.35 31.45 31.49
C PHE A 369 6.76 30.05 31.53
N GLN A 370 7.22 29.23 32.48
CA GLN A 370 6.72 27.88 32.68
C GLN A 370 5.96 27.80 34.01
N GLU A 371 4.77 27.21 33.98
CA GLU A 371 3.94 26.97 35.16
C GLU A 371 3.25 25.61 35.03
N GLY A 372 3.30 24.77 36.07
CA GLY A 372 2.70 23.44 36.04
C GLY A 372 3.22 22.53 34.91
N GLY A 373 4.46 22.72 34.46
CA GLY A 373 5.05 21.98 33.34
C GLY A 373 4.67 22.49 31.95
N LYS A 374 3.79 23.49 31.85
CA LYS A 374 3.32 24.10 30.60
C LYS A 374 3.99 25.44 30.36
N LEU A 375 4.06 25.85 29.10
CA LEU A 375 4.59 27.15 28.70
C LEU A 375 3.46 28.16 28.52
N PHE A 376 3.71 29.39 28.95
CA PHE A 376 2.79 30.50 28.84
C PHE A 376 3.48 31.70 28.23
N TYR A 377 2.74 32.43 27.40
CA TYR A 377 3.10 33.73 26.88
C TYR A 377 2.18 34.79 27.48
N GLN A 378 2.74 35.94 27.86
CA GLN A 378 2.02 37.09 28.39
C GLN A 378 2.55 38.38 27.77
N HIS A 379 1.66 39.32 27.46
CA HIS A 379 2.03 40.69 27.08
C HIS A 379 1.61 41.65 28.20
N SER A 380 2.56 42.37 28.79
CA SER A 380 2.33 43.28 29.90
C SER A 380 1.48 42.64 31.02
N ASP A 381 0.39 43.29 31.41
CA ASP A 381 -0.54 42.82 32.44
C ASP A 381 -1.75 42.05 31.87
N GLU A 382 -1.73 41.70 30.58
CA GLU A 382 -2.81 40.93 29.95
C GLU A 382 -2.83 39.47 30.46
N PRO A 383 -3.96 38.76 30.31
CA PRO A 383 -4.03 37.34 30.62
C PRO A 383 -2.99 36.52 29.83
N ALA A 384 -2.37 35.56 30.51
CA ALA A 384 -1.41 34.67 29.87
C ALA A 384 -2.11 33.62 29.00
N PHE A 385 -1.50 33.29 27.86
CA PHE A 385 -1.96 32.26 26.94
C PHE A 385 -1.03 31.05 27.00
N GLU A 386 -1.61 29.84 27.08
CA GLU A 386 -0.84 28.60 26.94
C GLU A 386 -0.25 28.52 25.52
N ILE A 387 1.04 28.24 25.44
CA ILE A 387 1.78 28.07 24.19
C ILE A 387 2.45 26.70 24.15
N GLU A 388 2.79 26.27 22.94
CA GLU A 388 3.51 25.03 22.69
C GLU A 388 4.68 25.31 21.75
N LEU A 389 5.86 24.90 22.17
CA LEU A 389 7.03 24.83 21.31
C LEU A 389 6.92 23.53 20.49
N LEU A 390 6.91 23.62 19.16
CA LEU A 390 6.76 22.47 18.26
C LEU A 390 8.10 21.90 17.79
N ASP A 391 9.09 22.76 17.60
CA ASP A 391 10.47 22.39 17.30
C ASP A 391 11.44 23.28 18.11
N LYS A 392 12.58 23.72 17.57
CA LYS A 392 13.45 24.67 18.29
C LYS A 392 13.00 26.12 18.15
N GLU A 393 12.25 26.44 17.11
CA GLU A 393 11.94 27.81 16.71
C GLU A 393 10.44 28.10 16.75
N THR A 394 9.62 27.16 16.32
CA THR A 394 8.21 27.34 16.05
C THR A 394 7.38 27.20 17.32
N ILE A 395 6.75 28.28 17.75
CA ILE A 395 5.91 28.33 18.95
C ILE A 395 4.49 28.70 18.55
N VAL A 396 3.51 27.88 18.93
CA VAL A 396 2.09 28.10 18.63
C VAL A 396 1.32 28.45 19.88
N PHE A 397 0.24 29.22 19.73
CA PHE A 397 -0.73 29.46 20.78
C PHE A 397 -1.75 28.32 20.80
N LYS A 398 -2.08 27.81 21.99
CA LYS A 398 -3.14 26.78 22.13
C LYS A 398 -4.54 27.36 21.94
N ALA A 399 -4.72 28.65 22.20
CA ALA A 399 -6.02 29.32 22.20
C ALA A 399 -6.46 29.81 20.81
N PHE A 400 -5.54 30.02 19.87
CA PHE A 400 -5.81 30.62 18.56
C PHE A 400 -4.72 30.27 17.55
N THR A 401 -4.99 30.42 16.25
CA THR A 401 -4.11 29.96 15.15
C THR A 401 -3.68 31.09 14.20
N GLU A 402 -4.22 32.29 14.40
CA GLU A 402 -4.03 33.47 13.57
C GLU A 402 -2.66 34.13 13.79
N ALA A 403 -1.97 33.76 14.86
CA ALA A 403 -0.62 34.20 15.17
C ALA A 403 0.23 33.04 15.70
N ARG A 404 1.55 33.16 15.53
CA ARG A 404 2.56 32.29 16.13
C ARG A 404 3.78 33.09 16.53
N LEU A 405 4.63 32.51 17.37
CA LEU A 405 5.94 33.04 17.70
C LEU A 405 7.02 32.20 17.01
N GLN A 406 8.13 32.84 16.66
CA GLN A 406 9.35 32.20 16.22
C GLN A 406 10.49 32.62 17.14
N ALA A 407 11.22 31.66 17.71
CA ALA A 407 12.43 31.93 18.47
C ALA A 407 13.59 32.24 17.51
N ILE A 408 14.28 33.35 17.74
CA ILE A 408 15.41 33.80 16.93
C ILE A 408 16.70 33.53 17.68
N TYR A 409 17.57 32.72 17.07
CA TYR A 409 18.84 32.30 17.67
C TYR A 409 20.03 33.13 17.18
N LYS A 410 20.95 33.42 18.09
CA LYS A 410 22.32 33.87 17.80
C LYS A 410 23.27 33.15 18.74
N ASP A 411 24.36 32.60 18.21
CA ASP A 411 25.37 31.85 18.99
C ASP A 411 24.76 30.74 19.87
N LYS A 412 23.73 30.05 19.34
CA LYS A 412 22.93 28.99 20.01
C LYS A 412 22.09 29.44 21.20
N GLN A 413 21.91 30.75 21.41
CA GLN A 413 21.00 31.31 22.40
C GLN A 413 19.85 32.03 21.72
N VAL A 414 18.66 31.92 22.29
CA VAL A 414 17.52 32.74 21.85
C VAL A 414 17.74 34.17 22.31
N ILE A 415 17.82 35.07 21.32
CA ILE A 415 18.03 36.51 21.52
C ILE A 415 16.77 37.33 21.29
N ALA A 416 15.77 36.79 20.60
CA ALA A 416 14.51 37.47 20.35
C ALA A 416 13.37 36.48 20.11
N LEU A 417 12.14 36.98 20.25
CA LEU A 417 10.93 36.33 19.77
C LEU A 417 10.34 37.16 18.64
N LYS A 418 9.97 36.51 17.54
CA LYS A 418 9.30 37.13 16.40
C LYS A 418 7.84 36.70 16.35
N MET A 419 6.92 37.64 16.50
CA MET A 419 5.48 37.40 16.29
C MET A 419 5.15 37.49 14.81
N LEU A 420 4.57 36.41 14.31
CA LEU A 420 4.09 36.26 12.94
C LEU A 420 2.57 36.21 12.98
N SER A 421 1.91 36.94 12.08
CA SER A 421 0.46 36.90 11.90
C SER A 421 0.12 36.85 10.42
N LEU A 422 -0.91 36.09 10.05
CA LEU A 422 -1.29 35.96 8.66
C LEU A 422 -1.73 37.32 8.09
N GLY A 423 -1.02 37.79 7.06
CA GLY A 423 -1.35 39.05 6.37
C GLY A 423 -0.98 40.34 7.12
N ARG A 424 -0.13 40.27 8.16
CA ARG A 424 0.41 41.46 8.86
C ARG A 424 1.93 41.41 8.91
N ASP A 425 2.54 42.56 9.14
CA ASP A 425 3.99 42.67 9.33
C ASP A 425 4.45 41.90 10.58
N GLU A 426 5.62 41.28 10.45
CA GLU A 426 6.28 40.61 11.56
C GLU A 426 6.78 41.62 12.61
N ARG A 427 6.71 41.24 13.89
CA ARG A 427 7.19 42.07 15.01
C ARG A 427 8.20 41.29 15.83
N GLU A 428 9.39 41.83 15.99
CA GLU A 428 10.47 41.18 16.73
C GLU A 428 10.70 41.87 18.09
N PHE A 429 10.82 41.06 19.13
CA PHE A 429 10.99 41.48 20.51
C PHE A 429 12.31 40.93 21.05
N GLN A 430 13.27 41.82 21.31
CA GLN A 430 14.60 41.43 21.82
C GLN A 430 14.51 40.97 23.28
N ARG A 431 15.30 39.95 23.63
CA ARG A 431 15.42 39.46 24.99
C ARG A 431 16.00 40.55 25.88
N THR A 432 15.31 40.85 26.97
CA THR A 432 15.78 41.76 28.01
C THR A 432 16.82 41.03 28.86
N MET A 433 17.93 41.71 29.18
CA MET A 433 18.97 41.18 30.07
C MET A 433 18.49 41.02 31.50
#